data_AF-A0A352R0Q5-F1
#
_entry.id   AF-A0A352R0Q5-F1
#
_cell.length_a   1.000
_cell.length_b   1.000
_cell.length_c   1.000
_cell.angle_alpha   90.00
_cell.angle_beta   90.00
_cell.angle_gamma   90.00
#
_symmetry.space_group_name_H-M   'P 1'
#
loop_
_entity.id
_entity.type
_entity.pdbx_description
1 polymer ?
#
loop_
_entity_poly.entity_id
_entity_poly.type
_entity_poly.pdbx_seq_one_letter_code
_entity_poly.pdbx_strand_id
1 'polypeptide(L)'
;MINVDATMAANAVWQCFQDNRDKHGDPVIHEMAHTLNHIVFESINELYFYENIYKLAEEALESGDWEEGAQSIAEGGSLNHMIGEFFAMNTENFIISNRSDDKYGTRENIKKYKPAMYELYARYYPTEPWSYCNDDVKN
;
A
#
# COMPACT_ATOMS: atom_id res chain seq x y z
N MET A 1 -20.44 4.28 6.84
CA MET A 1 -19.34 3.43 6.33
C MET A 1 -19.88 2.65 5.15
N ILE A 2 -19.34 2.88 3.96
CA ILE A 2 -19.50 1.95 2.85
C ILE A 2 -18.52 0.82 3.16
N ASN A 3 -19.05 -0.38 3.39
CA ASN A 3 -18.24 -1.56 3.63
C ASN A 3 -17.64 -1.93 2.28
N VAL A 4 -16.32 -1.85 2.13
CA VAL A 4 -15.62 -2.28 0.92
C VAL A 4 -15.74 -3.80 0.85
N ASP A 5 -16.60 -4.27 -0.04
CA ASP A 5 -16.79 -5.71 -0.29
C ASP A 5 -15.65 -6.19 -1.20
N ALA A 6 -15.07 -7.36 -0.91
CA ALA A 6 -14.06 -8.04 -1.74
C ALA A 6 -14.52 -8.21 -3.21
N THR A 7 -15.83 -8.17 -3.48
CA THR A 7 -16.37 -8.19 -4.84
C THR A 7 -16.20 -6.87 -5.62
N MET A 8 -15.94 -5.74 -4.95
CA MET A 8 -15.72 -4.45 -5.61
C MET A 8 -14.41 -4.44 -6.41
N ALA A 9 -13.38 -5.16 -5.93
CA ALA A 9 -12.12 -5.38 -6.63
C ALA A 9 -12.28 -6.21 -7.93
N ALA A 10 -13.39 -6.90 -8.13
CA ALA A 10 -13.60 -7.78 -9.28
C ALA A 10 -14.18 -7.07 -10.53
N ASN A 11 -14.43 -5.75 -10.49
CA ASN A 11 -15.04 -5.03 -11.61
C ASN A 11 -14.30 -3.72 -11.95
N ALA A 12 -13.30 -3.82 -12.82
CA ALA A 12 -12.54 -2.69 -13.35
C ALA A 12 -13.44 -1.61 -13.99
N VAL A 13 -14.50 -2.00 -14.71
CA VAL A 13 -15.41 -1.04 -15.38
C VAL A 13 -16.13 -0.18 -14.36
N TRP A 14 -16.54 -0.78 -13.23
CA TRP A 14 -17.20 -0.05 -12.16
C TRP A 14 -16.22 0.81 -11.36
N GLN A 15 -15.09 0.24 -10.89
CA GLN A 15 -14.12 0.98 -10.07
C GLN A 15 -13.43 2.11 -10.84
N CYS A 16 -13.13 1.91 -12.12
CA CYS A 16 -12.44 2.91 -12.93
C CYS A 16 -13.38 3.94 -13.55
N PHE A 17 -14.68 3.88 -13.25
CA PHE A 17 -15.64 4.91 -13.65
C PHE A 17 -15.35 6.24 -12.92
N GLN A 18 -15.51 7.37 -13.60
CA GLN A 18 -15.01 8.69 -13.18
C GLN A 18 -15.38 9.11 -11.75
N ASP A 19 -16.55 8.69 -11.25
CA ASP A 19 -17.05 9.05 -9.91
C ASP A 19 -16.90 7.93 -8.86
N ASN A 20 -16.45 6.74 -9.26
CA ASN A 20 -16.26 5.59 -8.37
C ASN A 20 -14.81 5.40 -7.92
N ARG A 21 -13.89 6.17 -8.48
CA ARG A 21 -12.48 6.12 -8.12
C ARG A 21 -12.27 6.73 -6.76
N ASP A 22 -11.64 5.96 -5.88
CA ASP A 22 -11.07 6.53 -4.68
C ASP A 22 -9.87 7.41 -5.08
N LYS A 23 -9.85 8.64 -4.57
CA LYS A 23 -8.79 9.62 -4.85
C LYS A 23 -7.53 9.32 -4.04
N HIS A 24 -7.62 8.48 -3.02
CA HIS A 24 -6.60 8.27 -2.01
C HIS A 24 -6.14 6.82 -1.89
N GLY A 25 -6.71 5.91 -2.69
CA GLY A 25 -6.36 4.48 -2.72
C GLY A 25 -6.90 3.75 -3.96
N ASP A 26 -6.49 2.51 -4.14
CA ASP A 26 -7.02 1.55 -5.11
C ASP A 26 -7.22 0.20 -4.39
N PRO A 27 -8.47 -0.18 -4.08
CA PRO A 27 -8.77 -1.42 -3.39
C PRO A 27 -8.26 -2.67 -4.11
N VAL A 28 -8.12 -2.66 -5.44
CA VAL A 28 -7.56 -3.82 -6.17
C VAL A 28 -6.08 -3.97 -5.85
N ILE A 29 -5.34 -2.87 -5.87
CA ILE A 29 -3.91 -2.88 -5.56
C ILE A 29 -3.69 -3.23 -4.08
N HIS A 30 -4.52 -2.68 -3.18
CA HIS A 30 -4.48 -2.98 -1.76
C HIS A 30 -4.65 -4.49 -1.49
N GLU A 31 -5.74 -5.08 -2.00
CA GLU A 31 -6.03 -6.50 -1.77
C GLU A 31 -5.08 -7.43 -2.53
N MET A 32 -4.55 -6.97 -3.67
CA MET A 32 -3.44 -7.68 -4.35
C MET A 32 -2.21 -7.76 -3.44
N ALA A 33 -1.84 -6.68 -2.75
CA ALA A 33 -0.71 -6.71 -1.81
C ALA A 33 -0.94 -7.72 -0.67
N HIS A 34 -2.13 -7.74 -0.07
CA HIS A 34 -2.48 -8.78 0.91
C HIS A 34 -2.40 -10.19 0.34
N THR A 35 -2.87 -10.39 -0.89
CA THR A 35 -2.82 -11.68 -1.57
C THR A 35 -1.38 -12.12 -1.84
N LEU A 36 -0.51 -11.21 -2.29
CA LEU A 36 0.92 -11.49 -2.48
C LEU A 36 1.60 -11.84 -1.15
N ASN A 37 1.28 -11.11 -0.09
CA ASN A 37 1.80 -11.42 1.24
C ASN A 37 1.41 -12.84 1.68
N HIS A 38 0.11 -13.13 1.75
CA HIS A 38 -0.38 -14.40 2.32
C HIS A 38 -0.14 -15.62 1.43
N ILE A 39 -0.21 -15.49 0.11
CA ILE A 39 -0.08 -16.65 -0.79
C ILE A 39 1.37 -16.84 -1.22
N VAL A 40 2.08 -15.76 -1.55
CA VAL A 40 3.40 -15.86 -2.17
C VAL A 40 4.50 -15.72 -1.12
N PHE A 41 4.54 -14.63 -0.37
CA PHE A 41 5.66 -14.35 0.53
C PHE A 41 5.72 -15.32 1.72
N GLU A 42 4.57 -15.67 2.29
CA GLU A 42 4.50 -16.68 3.36
C GLU A 42 4.93 -18.06 2.84
N SER A 43 4.51 -18.45 1.63
CA SER A 43 4.80 -19.79 1.10
C SER A 43 6.27 -20.00 0.73
N ILE A 44 6.98 -18.94 0.37
CA ILE A 44 8.42 -18.97 0.11
C ILE A 44 9.26 -18.58 1.33
N ASN A 45 8.62 -18.24 2.46
CA ASN A 45 9.27 -17.75 3.66
C ASN A 45 10.22 -16.58 3.34
N GLU A 46 9.69 -15.51 2.74
CA GLU A 46 10.47 -14.34 2.29
C GLU A 46 10.96 -13.48 3.48
N LEU A 47 11.93 -14.01 4.22
CA LEU A 47 12.41 -13.43 5.48
C LEU A 47 12.95 -12.01 5.30
N TYR A 48 13.61 -11.72 4.18
CA TYR A 48 14.13 -10.37 3.93
C TYR A 48 13.00 -9.36 3.87
N PHE A 49 11.87 -9.68 3.24
CA PHE A 49 10.71 -8.80 3.25
C PHE A 49 10.18 -8.59 4.67
N TYR A 50 9.93 -9.67 5.41
CA TYR A 50 9.32 -9.60 6.74
C TYR A 50 10.17 -8.83 7.75
N GLU A 51 11.48 -9.05 7.78
CA GLU A 51 12.39 -8.33 8.68
C GLU A 51 12.39 -6.82 8.41
N ASN A 52 12.27 -6.41 7.15
CA ASN A 52 12.33 -5.00 6.78
C ASN A 52 10.97 -4.30 6.87
N ILE A 53 9.87 -4.92 6.42
CA ILE A 53 8.54 -4.29 6.48
C ILE A 53 8.07 -4.10 7.93
N TYR A 54 8.37 -5.07 8.80
CA TYR A 54 8.03 -5.01 10.22
C TYR A 54 8.73 -3.81 10.88
N LYS A 55 10.05 -3.70 10.67
CA LYS A 55 10.85 -2.58 11.17
C LYS A 55 10.35 -1.22 10.65
N LEU A 56 10.06 -1.12 9.36
CA LEU A 56 9.57 0.13 8.77
C LEU A 56 8.21 0.56 9.33
N ALA A 57 7.31 -0.39 9.58
CA ALA A 57 6.01 -0.12 10.18
C ALA A 57 6.14 0.36 11.64
N GLU A 58 6.99 -0.30 12.44
CA GLU A 58 7.29 0.14 13.81
C GLU A 58 7.91 1.55 13.84
N GLU A 59 8.90 1.82 12.99
CA GLU A 59 9.51 3.15 12.89
C GLU A 59 8.48 4.23 12.50
N ALA A 60 7.52 3.90 11.62
CA ALA A 60 6.46 4.82 11.23
C ALA A 60 5.46 5.10 12.36
N LEU A 61 5.15 4.10 13.19
CA LEU A 61 4.35 4.27 14.41
C LEU A 61 5.07 5.13 15.43
N GLU A 62 6.36 4.87 15.68
CA GLU A 62 7.18 5.60 16.66
C GLU A 62 7.41 7.05 16.26
N SER A 63 7.60 7.33 14.96
CA SER A 63 7.80 8.69 14.46
C SER A 63 6.51 9.49 14.34
N GLY A 64 5.35 8.84 14.45
CA GLY A 64 4.04 9.44 14.19
C GLY A 64 3.77 9.70 12.71
N ASP A 65 4.53 9.09 11.79
CA ASP A 65 4.29 9.22 10.36
C ASP A 65 3.14 8.31 9.86
N TRP A 66 2.57 7.47 10.74
CA TRP A 66 1.44 6.61 10.42
C TRP A 66 0.36 6.64 11.50
N GLU A 67 -0.53 7.63 11.40
CA GLU A 67 -1.59 7.89 12.37
C GLU A 67 -2.67 6.81 12.35
N GLU A 68 -3.03 6.29 11.17
CA GLU A 68 -4.04 5.25 11.01
C GLU A 68 -3.66 3.96 11.75
N GLY A 69 -2.37 3.57 11.65
CA GLY A 69 -1.81 2.45 12.40
C GLY A 69 -1.89 2.66 13.91
N ALA A 70 -1.47 3.85 14.37
CA ALA A 70 -1.48 4.20 15.78
C ALA A 70 -2.91 4.19 16.36
N GLN A 71 -3.89 4.72 15.61
CA GLN A 71 -5.29 4.72 16.01
C GLN A 71 -5.84 3.30 16.14
N SER A 72 -5.65 2.46 15.12
CA SER A 72 -6.16 1.07 15.14
C SER A 72 -5.59 0.26 16.30
N ILE A 73 -4.29 0.41 16.59
CA ILE A 73 -3.64 -0.24 17.74
C ILE A 73 -4.23 0.27 19.07
N ALA A 74 -4.46 1.59 19.20
CA ALA A 74 -5.07 2.16 20.39
C ALA A 74 -6.52 1.68 20.61
N GLU A 75 -7.23 1.33 19.53
CA GLU A 75 -8.58 0.75 19.56
C GLU A 75 -8.59 -0.78 19.79
N GLY A 76 -7.42 -1.39 20.00
CA GLY A 76 -7.27 -2.83 20.30
C GLY A 76 -6.93 -3.70 19.09
N GLY A 77 -6.59 -3.09 17.95
CA GLY A 77 -6.05 -3.78 16.78
C GLY A 77 -4.70 -4.47 17.06
N SER A 78 -4.44 -5.56 16.33
CA SER A 78 -3.16 -6.27 16.42
C SER A 78 -2.09 -5.59 15.57
N LEU A 79 -0.89 -5.41 16.12
CA LEU A 79 0.28 -4.92 15.36
C LEU A 79 0.55 -5.75 14.10
N ASN A 80 0.40 -7.08 14.17
CA ASN A 80 0.64 -7.96 13.01
C ASN A 80 -0.36 -7.71 11.88
N HIS A 81 -1.64 -7.52 12.22
CA HIS A 81 -2.65 -7.14 11.24
C HIS A 81 -2.31 -5.78 10.61
N MET A 82 -1.95 -4.82 11.47
CA MET A 82 -1.58 -3.47 11.02
C MET A 82 -0.34 -3.48 10.13
N ILE A 83 0.67 -4.32 10.37
CA ILE A 83 1.81 -4.42 9.44
C ILE A 83 1.37 -4.88 8.04
N GLY A 84 0.37 -5.76 7.96
CA GLY A 84 -0.27 -6.11 6.69
C GLY A 84 -0.91 -4.90 6.00
N GLU A 85 -1.69 -4.13 6.75
CA GLU A 85 -2.31 -2.88 6.25
C GLU A 85 -1.25 -1.86 5.82
N PHE A 86 -0.19 -1.70 6.61
CA PHE A 86 0.94 -0.82 6.30
C PHE A 86 1.56 -1.20 4.95
N PHE A 87 1.75 -2.50 4.69
CA PHE A 87 2.25 -2.96 3.41
C PHE A 87 1.28 -2.67 2.26
N ALA A 88 -0.02 -2.93 2.45
CA ALA A 88 -1.02 -2.77 1.40
C ALA A 88 -1.24 -1.29 1.04
N MET A 89 -1.49 -0.44 2.04
CA MET A 89 -1.66 1.02 1.89
C MET A 89 -0.49 1.66 1.15
N ASN A 90 0.72 1.24 1.51
CA ASN A 90 1.89 1.80 0.88
C ASN A 90 2.21 1.19 -0.49
N THR A 91 1.70 0.01 -0.80
CA THR A 91 1.77 -0.56 -2.15
C THR A 91 0.91 0.27 -3.09
N GLU A 92 -0.29 0.68 -2.66
CA GLU A 92 -1.15 1.61 -3.39
C GLU A 92 -0.41 2.92 -3.68
N ASN A 93 0.15 3.55 -2.65
CA ASN A 93 0.86 4.82 -2.80
C ASN A 93 2.09 4.69 -3.72
N PHE A 94 2.86 3.61 -3.57
CA PHE A 94 4.02 3.35 -4.41
C PHE A 94 3.65 3.16 -5.88
N ILE A 95 2.48 2.57 -6.17
CA ILE A 95 2.04 2.28 -7.54
C ILE A 95 1.31 3.48 -8.16
N ILE A 96 0.24 3.95 -7.52
CA ILE A 96 -0.66 4.99 -8.06
C ILE A 96 0.00 6.36 -8.00
N SER A 97 0.74 6.64 -6.92
CA SER A 97 1.52 7.87 -6.74
C SER A 97 0.74 9.17 -6.97
N ASN A 98 -0.41 9.33 -6.30
CA ASN A 98 -1.32 10.47 -6.53
C ASN A 98 -1.48 11.41 -5.32
N ARG A 99 -0.80 11.20 -4.20
CA ARG A 99 -0.89 12.02 -2.98
C ARG A 99 0.41 12.79 -2.71
N SER A 100 0.63 13.88 -3.46
CA SER A 100 1.90 14.64 -3.41
C SER A 100 2.17 15.38 -2.10
N ASP A 101 1.13 15.61 -1.29
CA ASP A 101 1.16 16.27 0.01
C ASP A 101 1.60 15.34 1.16
N ASP A 102 1.63 14.04 0.92
CA ASP A 102 1.96 13.02 1.91
C ASP A 102 3.36 12.42 1.67
N LYS A 103 4.13 12.18 2.74
CA LYS A 103 5.49 11.59 2.66
C LYS A 103 5.48 10.19 2.05
N TYR A 104 4.42 9.42 2.27
CA TYR A 104 4.23 8.12 1.64
C TYR A 104 3.44 8.22 0.34
N GLY A 105 2.71 9.30 0.10
CA GLY A 105 1.67 9.37 -0.93
C GLY A 105 2.10 9.33 -2.40
N THR A 106 3.41 9.42 -2.69
CA THR A 106 3.93 9.17 -4.04
C THR A 106 5.23 8.39 -3.99
N ARG A 107 5.53 7.63 -5.04
CA ARG A 107 6.82 6.94 -5.21
C ARG A 107 8.02 7.87 -5.05
N GLU A 108 7.94 9.10 -5.58
CA GLU A 108 9.01 10.09 -5.44
C GLU A 108 9.12 10.64 -4.01
N ASN A 109 8.00 10.83 -3.31
CA ASN A 109 8.02 11.18 -1.89
C ASN A 109 8.58 10.03 -1.04
N ILE A 110 8.19 8.78 -1.30
CA ILE A 110 8.74 7.60 -0.64
C ILE A 110 10.25 7.55 -0.89
N LYS A 111 10.71 7.73 -2.14
CA LYS A 111 12.14 7.77 -2.48
C LYS A 111 12.89 8.86 -1.71
N LYS A 112 12.30 10.05 -1.59
CA LYS A 112 12.93 11.21 -0.96
C LYS A 112 12.94 11.15 0.57
N TYR A 113 11.84 10.74 1.18
CA TYR A 113 11.61 10.83 2.62
C TYR A 113 11.70 9.48 3.34
N LYS A 114 11.53 8.37 2.61
CA LYS A 114 11.48 6.99 3.12
C LYS A 114 12.35 6.05 2.26
N PRO A 115 13.65 6.35 2.07
CA PRO A 115 14.48 5.66 1.08
C PRO A 115 14.60 4.13 1.31
N ALA A 116 14.68 3.69 2.56
CA ALA A 116 14.71 2.25 2.89
C ALA A 116 13.44 1.51 2.42
N MET A 117 12.30 2.19 2.50
CA MET A 117 11.04 1.67 2.00
C MET A 117 10.98 1.67 0.48
N TYR A 118 11.47 2.72 -0.18
CA TYR A 118 11.59 2.74 -1.64
C TYR A 118 12.44 1.56 -2.13
N GLU A 119 13.60 1.30 -1.49
CA GLU A 119 14.47 0.18 -1.82
C GLU A 119 13.77 -1.17 -1.64
N LEU A 120 13.02 -1.35 -0.54
CA LEU A 120 12.25 -2.56 -0.31
C LEU A 120 11.20 -2.78 -1.40
N TYR A 121 10.42 -1.75 -1.74
CA TYR A 121 9.31 -1.86 -2.69
C TYR A 121 9.80 -2.00 -4.14
N ALA A 122 10.84 -1.28 -4.52
CA ALA A 122 11.46 -1.37 -5.85
C ALA A 122 12.06 -2.76 -6.13
N ARG A 123 12.26 -3.59 -5.11
CA ARG A 123 12.66 -4.99 -5.26
C ARG A 123 11.52 -5.89 -5.76
N TYR A 124 10.29 -5.58 -5.37
CA TYR A 124 9.11 -6.44 -5.61
C TYR A 124 8.16 -5.88 -6.66
N TYR A 125 8.17 -4.56 -6.87
CA TYR A 125 7.26 -3.88 -7.77
C TYR A 125 7.99 -3.09 -8.86
N PRO A 126 7.39 -2.95 -10.05
CA PRO A 126 7.91 -2.05 -11.09
C PRO A 126 8.04 -0.61 -10.58
N THR A 127 9.12 0.07 -10.99
CA THR A 127 9.36 1.49 -10.70
C THR A 127 8.86 2.43 -11.78
N GLU A 128 8.44 1.89 -12.92
CA GLU A 128 7.81 2.65 -13.99
C GLU A 128 6.37 3.02 -13.61
N PRO A 129 5.82 4.13 -14.12
CA PRO A 129 4.41 4.46 -13.94
C PRO A 129 3.50 3.30 -14.36
N TRP A 130 2.52 2.97 -13.52
CA TRP A 130 1.53 1.93 -13.78
C TRP A 130 0.19 2.35 -13.19
N SER A 131 -0.91 2.04 -13.87
CA SER A 131 -2.27 2.32 -13.39
C SER A 131 -3.18 1.17 -13.78
N TYR A 132 -3.99 0.70 -12.84
CA TYR A 132 -5.03 -0.28 -13.09
C TYR A 132 -6.16 0.28 -13.96
N CYS A 133 -6.49 1.56 -13.79
CA CYS A 133 -7.58 2.23 -14.50
C CYS A 133 -7.20 2.87 -15.84
N ASN A 134 -5.96 2.63 -16.32
CA ASN A 134 -5.47 3.06 -17.64
C ASN A 134 -5.65 4.57 -17.88
N ASP A 135 -5.20 5.39 -16.92
CA ASP A 135 -5.40 6.84 -16.86
C ASP A 135 -4.50 7.66 -17.79
N ASP A 136 -4.32 7.23 -19.04
CA ASP A 136 -3.37 7.84 -19.98
C ASP A 136 -1.93 7.88 -19.41
N VAL A 137 -1.54 6.85 -18.65
CA VAL A 137 -0.15 6.66 -18.21
C VAL A 137 0.71 6.51 -19.47
N LYS A 138 1.37 7.60 -19.88
CA LYS A 138 2.30 7.60 -21.00
C LYS A 138 3.61 6.99 -20.53
N ASN A 139 3.93 5.81 -21.05
CA ASN A 139 5.28 5.23 -21.03
C ASN A 139 6.29 6.16 -21.69
#